data_AF-A0A401QTM7-F1
#
_entry.id   AF-A0A401QTM7-F1
#
_cell.length_a   1.000
_cell.length_b   1.000
_cell.length_c   1.000
_cell.angle_alpha   90.00
_cell.angle_beta   90.00
_cell.angle_gamma   90.00
#
_symmetry.space_group_name_H-M   'P 1'
#
loop_
_entity.id
_entity.type
_entity.pdbx_description
1 polymer ?
#
loop_
_entity_poly.entity_id
_entity_poly.type
_entity_poly.pdbx_seq_one_letter_code
_entity_poly.pdbx_strand_id
1 'polypeptide(L)'
;MPHHSPGGARRVLRRVDWYVVALFCVIGLAALVPADGAAADGVSFTARLAVGLLFFLYGARLSPRAALDGVRHWRLHLPVLGLTFVLFPAAGLAIGLLPSGVLSPELAAGVLFLTVLPSTVQSAIAFTSMARGNVAAAICSASFSTVLGVLLTPLLAVALLRQTGAGVGDVPLTPSSLLDIAVQLLLPFLAGQALRRWIADWLGRHRILTTLCDRGSILLVVYSAFSHGMTAGIWHRIPPARLLLLAAVCALLLALALSAAHGTARLVGLSRADRVTAVFCGSNKSLASGLPMATVLFPADRIGVVVLPLMLYHTLQLVLCAYLARRWPAPPAPPPSRRPRPPPGPRRHLRYDAPLTSSTAPEDHTASGEARYFTAAAISSGAATRPNGLCSSMAALIRSATRSVATKPGATEATVMPCGARETASDWPSACIAAFVAP
;
A
#
# COMPACT_ATOMS: atom_id res chain seq x y z
N MET A 1 23.83 37.50 8.65
CA MET A 1 23.00 37.35 7.42
C MET A 1 22.20 36.07 7.53
N PRO A 2 20.86 36.08 7.34
CA PRO A 2 20.05 34.87 7.48
C PRO A 2 20.15 34.01 6.22
N HIS A 3 20.40 32.72 6.41
CA HIS A 3 20.37 31.70 5.35
C HIS A 3 18.94 31.44 4.89
N HIS A 4 18.56 31.98 3.73
CA HIS A 4 17.37 31.52 3.01
C HIS A 4 17.63 30.09 2.50
N SER A 5 16.93 29.12 3.09
CA SER A 5 16.95 27.72 2.65
C SER A 5 16.10 27.56 1.38
N PRO A 6 16.66 27.18 0.22
CA PRO A 6 15.89 26.94 -1.01
C PRO A 6 15.27 25.54 -0.95
N GLY A 7 14.37 25.32 0.03
CA GLY A 7 13.90 23.99 0.41
C GLY A 7 12.39 23.76 0.29
N GLY A 8 11.61 24.80 0.02
CA GLY A 8 10.14 24.74 -0.05
C GLY A 8 9.63 24.25 -1.39
N ALA A 9 9.99 24.94 -2.48
CA ALA A 9 9.52 24.62 -3.83
C ALA A 9 9.91 23.20 -4.28
N ARG A 10 11.16 22.78 -4.06
CA ARG A 10 11.63 21.42 -4.39
C ARG A 10 10.92 20.32 -3.60
N ARG A 11 10.44 20.59 -2.37
CA ARG A 11 9.69 19.63 -1.56
C ARG A 11 8.23 19.51 -2.01
N VAL A 12 7.64 20.61 -2.49
CA VAL A 12 6.28 20.63 -3.06
C VAL A 12 6.27 19.97 -4.44
N LEU A 13 7.23 20.28 -5.32
CA LEU A 13 7.36 19.62 -6.64
C LEU A 13 7.53 18.11 -6.53
N ARG A 14 8.17 17.60 -5.47
CA ARG A 14 8.37 16.16 -5.25
C ARG A 14 7.11 15.43 -4.74
N ARG A 15 6.06 16.15 -4.35
CA ARG A 15 4.77 15.59 -3.91
C ARG A 15 3.68 15.65 -4.99
N VAL A 16 3.92 16.37 -6.08
CA VAL A 16 2.97 16.50 -7.19
C VAL A 16 3.24 15.39 -8.19
N ASP A 17 2.21 14.59 -8.49
CA ASP A 17 2.28 13.63 -9.57
C ASP A 17 2.15 14.35 -10.92
N TRP A 18 3.28 14.49 -11.62
CA TRP A 18 3.33 15.14 -12.92
C TRP A 18 2.44 14.50 -13.98
N TYR A 19 2.12 13.21 -13.84
CA TYR A 19 1.18 12.55 -14.73
C TYR A 19 -0.25 13.04 -14.51
N VAL A 20 -0.65 13.25 -13.26
CA VAL A 20 -1.96 13.84 -12.92
C VAL A 20 -2.04 15.28 -13.43
N VAL A 21 -0.96 16.06 -13.29
CA VAL A 21 -0.90 17.41 -13.86
C VAL A 21 -1.05 17.37 -15.37
N ALA A 22 -0.32 16.50 -16.07
CA ALA A 22 -0.44 16.33 -17.52
C ALA A 22 -1.86 15.96 -17.94
N LEU A 23 -2.54 15.08 -17.19
CA LEU A 23 -3.93 14.71 -17.43
C LEU A 23 -4.86 15.92 -17.36
N PHE A 24 -4.78 16.73 -16.30
CA PHE A 24 -5.57 17.96 -16.18
C PHE A 24 -5.22 19.00 -17.25
N CYS A 25 -3.94 19.14 -17.61
CA CYS A 25 -3.52 20.01 -18.69
C CYS A 25 -4.12 19.57 -20.03
N VAL A 26 -4.14 18.27 -20.33
CA VAL A 26 -4.75 17.74 -21.56
C VAL A 26 -6.27 17.92 -21.57
N ILE A 27 -6.94 17.72 -20.44
CA ILE A 27 -8.38 18.02 -20.30
C ILE A 27 -8.63 19.50 -20.56
N GLY A 28 -7.84 20.40 -19.95
CA GLY A 28 -7.92 21.83 -20.19
C GLY A 28 -7.63 22.22 -21.64
N LEU A 29 -6.65 21.59 -22.26
CA LEU A 29 -6.32 21.78 -23.67
C LEU A 29 -7.48 21.35 -24.58
N ALA A 30 -8.08 20.18 -24.34
CA ALA A 30 -9.24 19.71 -25.08
C ALA A 30 -10.48 20.60 -24.86
N ALA A 31 -10.61 21.22 -23.68
CA ALA A 31 -11.68 22.16 -23.38
C ALA A 31 -11.52 23.51 -24.10
N LEU A 32 -10.29 24.02 -24.23
CA LEU A 32 -10.00 25.31 -24.87
C LEU A 32 -9.81 25.20 -26.38
N VAL A 33 -9.19 24.11 -26.85
CA VAL A 33 -8.84 23.83 -28.24
C VAL A 33 -9.23 22.38 -28.56
N PRO A 34 -10.54 22.09 -28.68
CA PRO A 34 -10.99 20.77 -29.06
C PRO A 34 -10.59 20.47 -30.51
N ALA A 35 -10.08 19.27 -30.77
CA ALA A 35 -9.90 18.79 -32.14
C ALA A 35 -11.26 18.65 -32.83
N ASP A 36 -11.41 19.25 -34.01
CA ASP A 36 -12.62 19.22 -34.84
C ASP A 36 -12.29 18.83 -36.29
N GLY A 37 -13.34 18.51 -37.07
CA GLY A 37 -13.22 18.13 -38.48
C GLY A 37 -12.15 17.07 -38.75
N ALA A 38 -11.30 17.32 -39.75
CA ALA A 38 -10.22 16.39 -40.14
C ALA A 38 -9.18 16.14 -39.02
N ALA A 39 -8.98 17.11 -38.11
CA ALA A 39 -8.09 16.92 -36.97
C ALA A 39 -8.68 15.91 -35.98
N ALA A 40 -10.00 15.93 -35.76
CA ALA A 40 -10.69 14.95 -34.92
C ALA A 40 -10.56 13.53 -35.47
N ASP A 41 -10.64 13.35 -36.80
CA ASP A 41 -10.46 12.05 -37.45
C ASP A 41 -9.03 11.53 -37.27
N GLY A 42 -8.02 12.36 -37.50
CA GLY A 42 -6.61 12.00 -37.33
C GLY A 42 -6.27 11.65 -35.88
N VAL A 43 -6.76 12.44 -34.91
CA VAL A 43 -6.58 12.19 -33.48
C VAL A 43 -7.28 10.89 -33.07
N SER A 44 -8.51 10.66 -33.55
CA SER A 44 -9.27 9.44 -33.26
C SER A 44 -8.59 8.19 -33.80
N PHE A 45 -8.08 8.24 -35.04
CA PHE A 45 -7.34 7.14 -35.65
C PHE A 45 -6.07 6.82 -34.84
N THR A 46 -5.30 7.87 -34.50
CA THR A 46 -4.08 7.72 -33.71
C THR A 46 -4.38 7.18 -32.31
N ALA A 47 -5.47 7.62 -31.67
CA ALA A 47 -5.92 7.11 -30.39
C ALA A 47 -6.25 5.60 -30.46
N ARG A 48 -6.95 5.15 -31.52
CA ARG A 48 -7.23 3.70 -31.71
C ARG A 48 -5.94 2.88 -31.84
N LEU A 49 -4.97 3.35 -32.61
CA LEU A 49 -3.64 2.70 -32.71
C LEU A 49 -2.91 2.69 -31.37
N ALA A 50 -2.94 3.81 -30.65
CA ALA A 50 -2.32 3.95 -29.34
C ALA A 50 -2.93 3.00 -28.30
N VAL A 51 -4.25 2.78 -28.35
CA VAL A 51 -4.94 1.78 -27.53
C VAL A 51 -4.50 0.37 -27.90
N GLY A 52 -4.47 0.01 -29.19
CA GLY A 52 -3.98 -1.29 -29.63
C GLY A 52 -2.54 -1.57 -29.14
N LEU A 53 -1.65 -0.59 -29.29
CA LEU A 53 -0.28 -0.64 -28.77
C LEU A 53 -0.25 -0.78 -27.25
N LEU A 54 -1.11 -0.07 -26.52
CA LEU A 54 -1.20 -0.15 -25.06
C LEU A 54 -1.58 -1.55 -24.58
N PHE A 55 -2.62 -2.14 -25.16
CA PHE A 55 -3.04 -3.51 -24.84
C PHE A 55 -1.97 -4.54 -25.22
N PHE A 56 -1.29 -4.35 -26.35
CA PHE A 56 -0.13 -5.15 -26.73
C PHE A 56 0.99 -5.06 -25.69
N LEU A 57 1.35 -3.85 -25.24
CA LEU A 57 2.36 -3.65 -24.21
C LEU A 57 1.95 -4.25 -22.86
N TYR A 58 0.68 -4.18 -22.48
CA TYR A 58 0.16 -4.87 -21.29
C TYR A 58 0.33 -6.39 -21.40
N GLY A 59 0.02 -6.95 -22.56
CA GLY A 59 0.28 -8.35 -22.88
C GLY A 59 1.76 -8.68 -22.77
N ALA A 60 2.63 -7.93 -23.44
CA ALA A 60 4.06 -8.19 -23.43
C ALA A 60 4.72 -8.07 -22.04
N ARG A 61 4.16 -7.26 -21.14
CA ARG A 61 4.73 -7.04 -19.80
C ARG A 61 4.23 -8.02 -18.74
N LEU A 62 3.07 -8.62 -18.93
CA LEU A 62 2.49 -9.52 -17.94
C LEU A 62 3.34 -10.79 -17.82
N SER A 63 3.94 -11.01 -16.66
CA SER A 63 4.65 -12.25 -16.32
C SER A 63 3.67 -13.31 -15.80
N PRO A 64 3.51 -14.46 -16.48
CA PRO A 64 2.66 -15.56 -15.99
C PRO A 64 3.12 -16.10 -14.63
N ARG A 65 4.44 -16.14 -14.39
CA ARG A 65 5.00 -16.56 -13.09
C ARG A 65 4.62 -15.60 -11.97
N ALA A 66 4.68 -14.29 -12.22
CA ALA A 66 4.25 -13.29 -11.25
C ALA A 66 2.74 -13.36 -10.97
N ALA A 67 1.94 -13.69 -11.99
CA ALA A 67 0.50 -13.94 -11.81
C ALA A 67 0.25 -15.18 -10.94
N LEU A 68 0.99 -16.28 -11.16
CA LEU A 68 0.92 -17.51 -10.35
C LEU A 68 1.40 -17.30 -8.90
N ASP A 69 2.47 -16.53 -8.70
CA ASP A 69 2.95 -16.20 -7.35
C ASP A 69 1.93 -15.35 -6.57
N GLY A 70 1.17 -14.50 -7.27
CA GLY A 70 0.03 -13.77 -6.71
C GLY A 70 -1.05 -14.70 -6.15
N VAL A 71 -1.28 -15.87 -6.76
CA VAL A 71 -2.27 -16.84 -6.29
C VAL A 71 -1.93 -17.37 -4.87
N ARG A 72 -0.66 -17.32 -4.44
CA ARG A 72 -0.25 -17.84 -3.12
C ARG A 72 -0.89 -17.11 -1.93
N HIS A 73 -1.30 -15.85 -2.08
CA HIS A 73 -2.03 -15.08 -1.06
C HIS A 73 -3.54 -14.98 -1.37
N TRP A 74 -4.14 -16.06 -1.88
CA TRP A 74 -5.54 -16.10 -2.34
C TRP A 74 -6.57 -15.61 -1.31
N ARG A 75 -6.32 -15.79 0.00
CA ARG A 75 -7.21 -15.29 1.08
C ARG A 75 -7.38 -13.77 1.05
N LEU A 76 -6.39 -13.03 0.55
CA LEU A 76 -6.45 -11.58 0.36
C LEU A 76 -6.95 -11.21 -1.04
N HIS A 77 -6.46 -11.90 -2.08
CA HIS A 77 -6.77 -11.55 -3.45
C HIS A 77 -8.22 -11.87 -3.82
N LEU A 78 -8.77 -12.98 -3.33
CA LEU A 78 -10.12 -13.40 -3.67
C LEU A 78 -11.20 -12.40 -3.20
N PRO A 79 -11.18 -11.88 -1.96
CA PRO A 79 -12.06 -10.78 -1.56
C PRO A 79 -11.90 -9.53 -2.43
N VAL A 80 -10.66 -9.11 -2.72
CA VAL A 80 -10.41 -7.91 -3.55
C VAL A 80 -10.98 -8.07 -4.96
N LEU A 81 -10.78 -9.23 -5.58
CA LEU A 81 -11.30 -9.53 -6.92
C LEU A 81 -12.81 -9.69 -6.92
N GLY A 82 -13.38 -10.35 -5.92
CA GLY A 82 -14.82 -10.48 -5.75
C GLY A 82 -15.48 -9.11 -5.60
N LEU A 83 -14.87 -8.18 -4.85
CA LEU A 83 -15.36 -6.81 -4.79
C LEU A 83 -15.27 -6.15 -6.17
N THR A 84 -14.11 -6.24 -6.83
CA THR A 84 -13.81 -5.54 -8.09
C THR A 84 -14.69 -6.00 -9.25
N PHE A 85 -14.86 -7.31 -9.43
CA PHE A 85 -15.48 -7.93 -10.61
C PHE A 85 -16.83 -8.62 -10.32
N VAL A 86 -17.31 -8.64 -9.08
CA VAL A 86 -18.66 -9.15 -8.74
C VAL A 86 -19.49 -8.09 -8.04
N LEU A 87 -19.07 -7.60 -6.87
CA LEU A 87 -19.85 -6.63 -6.09
C LEU A 87 -20.07 -5.33 -6.86
N PHE A 88 -19.00 -4.75 -7.41
CA PHE A 88 -19.10 -3.51 -8.17
C PHE A 88 -20.01 -3.67 -9.40
N PRO A 89 -19.80 -4.65 -10.29
CA PRO A 89 -20.73 -4.88 -11.41
C PRO A 89 -22.18 -5.09 -10.98
N ALA A 90 -22.43 -5.85 -9.91
CA ALA A 90 -23.77 -6.02 -9.35
C ALA A 90 -24.37 -4.69 -8.86
N ALA A 91 -23.58 -3.85 -8.19
CA ALA A 91 -24.01 -2.51 -7.80
C ALA A 91 -24.27 -1.60 -9.02
N GLY A 92 -23.48 -1.73 -10.09
CA GLY A 92 -23.71 -1.03 -11.36
C GLY A 92 -25.02 -1.44 -12.03
N LEU A 93 -25.36 -2.73 -12.03
CA LEU A 93 -26.65 -3.21 -12.51
C LEU A 93 -27.81 -2.66 -11.68
N ALA A 94 -27.67 -2.63 -10.36
CA ALA A 94 -28.67 -2.04 -9.47
C ALA A 94 -28.88 -0.53 -9.76
N ILE A 95 -27.83 0.19 -10.16
CA ILE A 95 -27.93 1.59 -10.59
C ILE A 95 -28.69 1.72 -11.92
N GLY A 96 -28.63 0.71 -12.80
CA GLY A 96 -29.46 0.64 -14.00
C GLY A 96 -30.97 0.58 -13.70
N LEU A 97 -31.38 0.26 -12.47
CA LEU A 97 -32.78 0.27 -12.03
C LEU A 97 -33.25 1.66 -11.57
N LEU A 98 -32.34 2.64 -11.45
CA LEU A 98 -32.73 4.00 -11.08
C LEU A 98 -33.61 4.63 -12.16
N PRO A 99 -34.64 5.41 -11.78
CA PRO A 99 -35.44 6.14 -12.75
C PRO A 99 -34.59 7.06 -13.61
N SER A 100 -34.99 7.23 -14.87
CA SER A 100 -34.33 8.14 -15.83
C SER A 100 -34.30 9.61 -15.39
N GLY A 101 -35.16 9.97 -14.43
CA GLY A 101 -35.14 11.27 -13.76
C GLY A 101 -33.93 11.50 -12.84
N VAL A 102 -33.32 10.42 -12.31
CA VAL A 102 -32.13 10.50 -11.44
C VAL A 102 -30.86 10.50 -12.28
N LEU A 103 -30.69 9.50 -13.14
CA LEU A 103 -29.59 9.38 -14.09
C LEU A 103 -30.15 9.13 -15.49
N SER A 104 -29.65 9.84 -16.49
CA SER A 104 -29.96 9.48 -17.88
C SER A 104 -29.41 8.08 -18.18
N PRO A 105 -30.00 7.34 -19.13
CA PRO A 105 -29.49 6.03 -19.53
C PRO A 105 -27.99 6.05 -19.86
N GLU A 106 -27.53 7.06 -20.60
CA GLU A 106 -26.11 7.21 -20.95
C GLU A 106 -25.19 7.38 -19.73
N LEU A 107 -25.64 8.12 -18.70
CA LEU A 107 -24.90 8.26 -17.44
C LEU A 107 -24.93 6.97 -16.62
N ALA A 108 -26.06 6.26 -16.60
CA ALA A 108 -26.17 4.96 -15.94
C ALA A 108 -25.23 3.92 -16.61
N ALA A 109 -25.13 3.93 -17.94
CA ALA A 109 -24.15 3.15 -18.68
C ALA A 109 -22.71 3.53 -18.33
N GLY A 110 -22.41 4.83 -18.22
CA GLY A 110 -21.10 5.29 -17.73
C GLY A 110 -20.77 4.80 -16.31
N VAL A 111 -21.76 4.77 -15.41
CA VAL A 111 -21.59 4.24 -14.06
C VAL A 111 -21.36 2.72 -14.07
N LEU A 112 -22.16 1.98 -14.84
CA LEU A 112 -21.97 0.53 -15.01
C LEU A 112 -20.60 0.21 -15.65
N PHE A 113 -20.17 1.00 -16.62
CA PHE A 113 -18.84 0.88 -17.19
C PHE A 113 -17.75 1.10 -16.13
N LEU A 114 -17.86 2.16 -15.32
CA LEU A 114 -16.97 2.39 -14.19
C LEU A 114 -16.90 1.17 -13.25
N THR A 115 -18.04 0.51 -12.98
CA THR A 115 -18.05 -0.59 -12.01
C THR A 115 -17.38 -1.86 -12.53
N VAL A 116 -17.30 -2.09 -13.83
CA VAL A 116 -16.58 -3.26 -14.40
C VAL A 116 -15.06 -3.06 -14.54
N LEU A 117 -14.56 -1.85 -14.28
CA LEU A 117 -13.13 -1.55 -14.38
C LEU A 117 -12.29 -2.21 -13.30
N PRO A 118 -11.00 -2.51 -13.57
CA PRO A 118 -10.08 -3.01 -12.57
C PRO A 118 -9.62 -1.92 -11.59
N SER A 119 -8.89 -2.35 -10.56
CA SER A 119 -8.32 -1.47 -9.55
C SER A 119 -7.08 -0.70 -10.02
N THR A 120 -6.77 0.41 -9.33
CA THR A 120 -5.55 1.21 -9.55
C THR A 120 -4.34 0.59 -8.87
N VAL A 121 -3.23 0.46 -9.58
CA VAL A 121 -1.96 0.04 -8.98
C VAL A 121 -1.35 1.14 -8.11
N GLN A 122 -1.09 2.32 -8.70
CA GLN A 122 -0.33 3.38 -8.03
C GLN A 122 -1.04 3.94 -6.78
N SER A 123 -2.31 4.36 -6.93
CA SER A 123 -3.05 4.96 -5.82
C SER A 123 -3.28 3.97 -4.69
N ALA A 124 -3.56 2.69 -4.99
CA ALA A 124 -3.75 1.68 -3.95
C ALA A 124 -2.45 1.41 -3.16
N ILE A 125 -1.30 1.37 -3.83
CA ILE A 125 0.02 1.27 -3.18
C ILE A 125 0.28 2.47 -2.27
N ALA A 126 0.02 3.69 -2.78
CA ALA A 126 0.22 4.92 -2.03
C ALA A 126 -0.65 4.96 -0.76
N PHE A 127 -1.95 4.67 -0.87
CA PHE A 127 -2.86 4.66 0.28
C PHE A 127 -2.53 3.55 1.27
N THR A 128 -2.18 2.36 0.77
CA THR A 128 -1.74 1.24 1.62
C THR A 128 -0.48 1.60 2.40
N SER A 129 0.50 2.20 1.74
CA SER A 129 1.74 2.67 2.37
C SER A 129 1.45 3.73 3.44
N MET A 130 0.63 4.74 3.10
CA MET A 130 0.21 5.81 4.02
C MET A 130 -0.50 5.26 5.27
N ALA A 131 -1.34 4.24 5.11
CA ALA A 131 -2.07 3.58 6.20
C ALA A 131 -1.23 2.53 6.97
N ARG A 132 0.04 2.33 6.59
CA ARG A 132 0.94 1.32 7.17
C ARG A 132 0.38 -0.11 7.00
N GLY A 133 -0.06 -0.42 5.79
CA GLY A 133 -0.53 -1.74 5.35
C GLY A 133 0.53 -2.56 4.63
N ASN A 134 0.12 -3.72 4.09
CA ASN A 134 1.01 -4.61 3.36
C ASN A 134 1.20 -4.13 1.90
N VAL A 135 2.24 -3.32 1.68
CA VAL A 135 2.55 -2.72 0.37
C VAL A 135 2.88 -3.78 -0.68
N ALA A 136 3.60 -4.84 -0.32
CA ALA A 136 3.93 -5.92 -1.25
C ALA A 136 2.65 -6.61 -1.75
N ALA A 137 1.73 -6.92 -0.84
CA ALA A 137 0.45 -7.51 -1.21
C ALA A 137 -0.43 -6.54 -2.01
N ALA A 138 -0.34 -5.23 -1.77
CA ALA A 138 -1.05 -4.23 -2.59
C ALA A 138 -0.53 -4.18 -4.03
N ILE A 139 0.79 -4.24 -4.21
CA ILE A 139 1.41 -4.34 -5.53
C ILE A 139 0.90 -5.58 -6.25
N CYS A 140 0.95 -6.76 -5.61
CA CYS A 140 0.47 -8.01 -6.20
C CYS A 140 -1.03 -7.95 -6.52
N SER A 141 -1.86 -7.52 -5.57
CA SER A 141 -3.32 -7.53 -5.71
C SER A 141 -3.81 -6.56 -6.79
N ALA A 142 -3.30 -5.33 -6.76
CA ALA A 142 -3.68 -4.34 -7.75
C ALA A 142 -3.16 -4.71 -9.15
N SER A 143 -1.92 -5.21 -9.26
CA SER A 143 -1.38 -5.66 -10.54
C SER A 143 -2.19 -6.85 -11.09
N PHE A 144 -2.53 -7.81 -10.24
CA PHE A 144 -3.35 -8.95 -10.62
C PHE A 144 -4.76 -8.52 -11.07
N SER A 145 -5.38 -7.58 -10.36
CA SER A 145 -6.66 -6.99 -10.76
C SER A 145 -6.57 -6.27 -12.12
N THR A 146 -5.54 -5.44 -12.35
CA THR A 146 -5.34 -4.75 -13.63
C THR A 146 -5.18 -5.74 -14.77
N VAL A 147 -4.35 -6.77 -14.58
CA VAL A 147 -4.12 -7.83 -15.55
C VAL A 147 -5.39 -8.60 -15.86
N LEU A 148 -6.11 -9.03 -14.82
CA LEU A 148 -7.36 -9.74 -15.00
C LEU A 148 -8.42 -8.86 -15.67
N GLY A 149 -8.46 -7.57 -15.33
CA GLY A 149 -9.37 -6.59 -15.91
C GLY A 149 -9.12 -6.32 -17.40
N VAL A 150 -7.86 -6.40 -17.86
CA VAL A 150 -7.57 -6.32 -19.30
C VAL A 150 -8.35 -7.38 -20.09
N LEU A 151 -8.59 -8.56 -19.49
CA LEU A 151 -9.37 -9.64 -20.12
C LEU A 151 -10.86 -9.57 -19.76
N LEU A 152 -11.18 -9.43 -18.46
CA LEU A 152 -12.55 -9.52 -17.96
C LEU A 152 -13.37 -8.27 -18.20
N THR A 153 -12.79 -7.07 -18.12
CA THR A 153 -13.55 -5.82 -18.20
C THR A 153 -14.24 -5.65 -19.55
N PRO A 154 -13.61 -5.88 -20.72
CA PRO A 154 -14.30 -5.82 -22.00
C PRO A 154 -15.48 -6.80 -22.08
N LEU A 155 -15.29 -8.04 -21.61
CA LEU A 155 -16.32 -9.08 -21.61
C LEU A 155 -17.50 -8.71 -20.70
N LEU A 156 -17.21 -8.24 -19.48
CA LEU A 156 -18.22 -7.80 -18.52
C LEU A 156 -18.95 -6.54 -18.99
N ALA A 157 -18.23 -5.56 -19.53
CA ALA A 157 -18.83 -4.34 -20.06
C ALA A 157 -19.86 -4.69 -21.14
N VAL A 158 -19.45 -5.48 -22.13
CA VAL A 158 -20.32 -5.93 -23.22
C VAL A 158 -21.52 -6.71 -22.70
N ALA A 159 -21.32 -7.66 -21.78
CA ALA A 159 -22.41 -8.49 -21.25
C ALA A 159 -23.44 -7.66 -20.48
N LEU A 160 -22.98 -6.71 -19.65
CA LEU A 160 -23.84 -5.99 -18.71
C LEU A 160 -24.48 -4.72 -19.30
N LEU A 161 -23.74 -3.94 -20.11
CA LEU A 161 -24.27 -2.71 -20.71
C LEU A 161 -25.48 -2.97 -21.61
N ARG A 162 -25.50 -4.13 -22.26
CA ARG A 162 -26.62 -4.57 -23.11
C ARG A 162 -27.89 -4.90 -22.30
N GLN A 163 -27.77 -5.45 -21.10
CA GLN A 163 -28.92 -5.76 -20.24
C GLN A 163 -29.65 -4.51 -19.75
N THR A 164 -28.93 -3.40 -19.63
CA THR A 164 -29.50 -2.13 -19.13
C THR A 164 -30.15 -1.27 -20.21
N GLY A 165 -30.14 -1.69 -21.48
CA GLY A 165 -30.67 -0.90 -22.61
C GLY A 165 -29.95 0.45 -22.82
N ALA A 166 -28.85 0.67 -22.11
CA ALA A 166 -28.22 1.97 -21.93
C ALA A 166 -26.88 2.12 -22.68
N GLY A 167 -26.32 1.05 -23.26
CA GLY A 167 -25.00 1.07 -23.89
C GLY A 167 -24.81 0.05 -25.01
N VAL A 168 -24.18 0.53 -26.09
CA VAL A 168 -24.04 -0.03 -27.44
C VAL A 168 -25.33 0.13 -28.25
N GLY A 169 -25.26 0.84 -29.39
CA GLY A 169 -26.40 1.15 -30.26
C GLY A 169 -27.11 -0.09 -30.81
N ASP A 170 -27.94 0.08 -31.85
CA ASP A 170 -28.69 -0.97 -32.57
C ASP A 170 -27.81 -2.06 -33.23
N VAL A 171 -26.59 -2.31 -32.74
CA VAL A 171 -25.71 -3.42 -33.11
C VAL A 171 -26.45 -4.73 -32.79
N PRO A 172 -26.91 -5.47 -33.81
CA PRO A 172 -27.68 -6.70 -33.61
C PRO A 172 -26.88 -7.70 -32.76
N LEU A 173 -27.58 -8.43 -31.89
CA LEU A 173 -27.01 -9.52 -31.11
C LEU A 173 -26.68 -10.69 -32.03
N THR A 174 -25.48 -10.69 -32.60
CA THR A 174 -24.81 -11.93 -32.97
C THR A 174 -23.68 -12.17 -31.96
N PRO A 175 -23.55 -13.40 -31.43
CA PRO A 175 -22.38 -13.79 -30.63
C PRO A 175 -21.05 -13.45 -31.30
N SER A 176 -21.04 -13.38 -32.64
CA SER A 176 -19.90 -12.93 -33.44
C SER A 176 -19.53 -11.47 -33.18
N SER A 177 -20.47 -10.51 -33.16
CA SER A 177 -20.13 -9.08 -32.97
C SER A 177 -19.53 -8.78 -31.59
N LEU A 178 -19.93 -9.52 -30.55
CA LEU A 178 -19.36 -9.41 -29.20
C LEU A 178 -17.98 -10.04 -29.12
N LEU A 179 -17.83 -11.20 -29.77
CA LEU A 179 -16.53 -11.83 -29.94
C LEU A 179 -15.61 -10.91 -30.75
N ASP A 180 -16.10 -10.19 -31.75
CA ASP A 180 -15.29 -9.30 -32.60
C ASP A 180 -14.74 -8.11 -31.82
N ILE A 181 -15.53 -7.45 -30.97
CA ILE A 181 -15.05 -6.34 -30.12
C ILE A 181 -14.12 -6.86 -29.02
N ALA A 182 -14.48 -7.98 -28.39
CA ALA A 182 -13.63 -8.62 -27.39
C ALA A 182 -12.30 -9.06 -28.00
N VAL A 183 -12.31 -9.70 -29.18
CA VAL A 183 -11.13 -10.08 -29.94
C VAL A 183 -10.38 -8.84 -30.39
N GLN A 184 -11.02 -7.77 -30.84
CA GLN A 184 -10.33 -6.54 -31.22
C GLN A 184 -9.51 -5.95 -30.05
N LEU A 185 -9.98 -6.09 -28.81
CA LEU A 185 -9.27 -5.68 -27.59
C LEU A 185 -8.28 -6.73 -27.06
N LEU A 186 -8.64 -8.01 -27.14
CA LEU A 186 -7.89 -9.13 -26.58
C LEU A 186 -6.76 -9.59 -27.51
N LEU A 187 -6.96 -9.50 -28.82
CA LEU A 187 -6.00 -9.89 -29.85
C LEU A 187 -4.67 -9.14 -29.71
N PRO A 188 -4.60 -7.78 -29.62
CA PRO A 188 -3.33 -7.11 -29.41
C PRO A 188 -2.67 -7.53 -28.10
N PHE A 189 -3.45 -7.74 -27.04
CA PHE A 189 -2.92 -8.25 -25.77
C PHE A 189 -2.34 -9.67 -25.90
N LEU A 190 -3.06 -10.59 -26.54
CA LEU A 190 -2.63 -11.97 -26.76
C LEU A 190 -1.41 -12.03 -27.68
N ALA A 191 -1.37 -11.18 -28.70
CA ALA A 191 -0.19 -11.00 -29.54
C ALA A 191 1.02 -10.53 -28.71
N GLY A 192 0.82 -9.55 -27.81
CA GLY A 192 1.84 -9.12 -26.86
C GLY A 192 2.33 -10.24 -25.95
N GLN A 193 1.41 -11.04 -25.40
CA GLN A 193 1.73 -12.22 -24.58
C GLN A 193 2.50 -13.28 -25.38
N ALA A 194 2.09 -13.58 -26.60
CA ALA A 194 2.78 -14.53 -27.47
C ALA A 194 4.19 -14.05 -27.79
N LEU A 195 4.36 -12.75 -28.06
CA LEU A 195 5.66 -12.16 -28.36
C LEU A 195 6.55 -11.93 -27.13
N ARG A 196 5.97 -12.00 -25.92
CA ARG A 196 6.62 -11.69 -24.66
C ARG A 196 8.00 -12.35 -24.50
N ARG A 197 8.14 -13.64 -24.85
CA ARG A 197 9.39 -14.38 -24.67
C ARG A 197 10.59 -13.76 -25.42
N TRP A 198 10.33 -12.97 -26.46
CA TRP A 198 11.38 -12.30 -27.24
C TRP A 198 11.55 -10.83 -26.85
N ILE A 199 10.45 -10.13 -26.50
CA ILE A 199 10.48 -8.67 -26.29
C ILE A 199 10.51 -8.25 -24.81
N ALA A 200 10.21 -9.15 -23.86
CA ALA A 200 10.09 -8.80 -22.44
C ALA A 200 11.39 -8.21 -21.86
N ASP A 201 12.54 -8.82 -22.17
CA ASP A 201 13.83 -8.35 -21.65
C ASP A 201 14.25 -7.02 -22.29
N TRP A 202 13.89 -6.81 -23.56
CA TRP A 202 14.11 -5.53 -24.24
C TRP A 202 13.21 -4.42 -23.64
N LEU A 203 11.93 -4.69 -23.42
CA LEU A 203 10.99 -3.80 -22.74
C LEU A 203 11.45 -3.50 -21.31
N GLY A 204 11.96 -4.52 -20.61
CA GLY A 204 12.52 -4.43 -19.26
C GLY A 204 13.75 -3.52 -19.18
N ARG A 205 14.56 -3.47 -20.23
CA ARG A 205 15.70 -2.55 -20.40
C ARG A 205 15.26 -1.13 -20.77
N HIS A 206 14.21 -0.98 -21.58
CA HIS A 206 13.70 0.31 -22.07
C HIS A 206 12.44 0.78 -21.33
N ARG A 207 12.51 0.83 -19.99
CA ARG A 207 11.36 1.18 -19.14
C ARG A 207 10.83 2.59 -19.41
N ILE A 208 11.69 3.52 -19.80
CA ILE A 208 11.31 4.91 -20.10
C ILE A 208 10.39 4.96 -21.32
N LEU A 209 10.78 4.32 -22.43
CA LEU A 209 9.95 4.25 -23.64
C LEU A 209 8.59 3.60 -23.36
N THR A 210 8.60 2.51 -22.60
CA THR A 210 7.38 1.82 -22.18
C THR A 210 6.46 2.75 -21.36
N THR A 211 7.03 3.49 -20.42
CA THR A 211 6.28 4.43 -19.57
C THR A 211 5.74 5.61 -20.38
N LEU A 212 6.50 6.10 -21.36
CA LEU A 212 6.10 7.20 -22.23
C LEU A 212 4.98 6.75 -23.18
N CYS A 213 5.07 5.55 -23.76
CA CYS A 213 3.99 4.95 -24.54
C CYS A 213 2.73 4.78 -23.69
N ASP A 214 2.85 4.19 -22.50
CA ASP A 214 1.72 3.95 -21.59
C ASP A 214 0.98 5.26 -21.25
N ARG A 215 1.71 6.24 -20.71
CA ARG A 215 1.15 7.53 -20.31
C ARG A 215 0.71 8.36 -21.51
N GLY A 216 1.49 8.37 -22.59
CA GLY A 216 1.21 9.11 -23.82
C GLY A 216 -0.05 8.63 -24.51
N SER A 217 -0.23 7.30 -24.62
CA SER A 217 -1.45 6.71 -25.16
C SER A 217 -2.69 7.12 -24.37
N ILE A 218 -2.62 7.10 -23.03
CA ILE A 218 -3.75 7.52 -22.19
C ILE A 218 -4.04 9.01 -22.36
N LEU A 219 -3.02 9.87 -22.37
CA LEU A 219 -3.20 11.31 -22.58
C LEU A 219 -3.82 11.61 -23.95
N LEU A 220 -3.35 10.95 -25.02
CA LEU A 220 -3.93 11.09 -26.36
C LEU A 220 -5.40 10.67 -26.40
N VAL A 221 -5.73 9.54 -25.77
CA VAL A 221 -7.09 9.02 -25.64
C VAL A 221 -7.99 10.02 -24.91
N VAL A 222 -7.52 10.58 -23.80
CA VAL A 222 -8.25 11.59 -23.02
C VAL A 222 -8.50 12.83 -23.87
N TYR A 223 -7.47 13.32 -24.56
CA TYR A 223 -7.59 14.46 -25.45
C TYR A 223 -8.65 14.22 -26.53
N SER A 224 -8.60 13.07 -27.20
CA SER A 224 -9.55 12.66 -28.24
C SER A 224 -10.99 12.64 -27.71
N ALA A 225 -11.20 11.99 -26.56
CA ALA A 225 -12.51 11.84 -25.93
C ALA A 225 -13.10 13.16 -25.46
N PHE A 226 -12.29 14.00 -24.80
CA PHE A 226 -12.72 15.31 -24.34
C PHE A 226 -13.00 16.26 -25.48
N SER A 227 -12.17 16.26 -26.52
CA SER A 227 -12.38 17.08 -27.72
C SER A 227 -13.73 16.76 -28.37
N HIS A 228 -14.05 15.48 -28.55
CA HIS A 228 -15.37 15.05 -29.03
C HIS A 228 -16.51 15.52 -28.11
N GLY A 229 -16.32 15.42 -26.80
CA GLY A 229 -17.33 15.87 -25.84
C GLY A 229 -17.60 17.37 -25.88
N MET A 230 -16.55 18.16 -26.14
CA MET A 230 -16.64 19.61 -26.30
C MET A 230 -17.31 19.99 -27.61
N THR A 231 -16.90 19.41 -28.75
CA THR A 231 -17.51 19.69 -30.05
C THR A 231 -18.97 19.21 -30.13
N ALA A 232 -19.30 18.11 -29.44
CA ALA A 232 -20.69 17.64 -29.32
C ALA A 232 -21.54 18.48 -28.34
N GLY A 233 -20.96 19.43 -27.61
CA GLY A 233 -21.67 20.33 -26.70
C GLY A 233 -22.26 19.62 -25.47
N ILE A 234 -21.68 18.49 -25.05
CA ILE A 234 -22.24 17.61 -24.00
C ILE A 234 -22.38 18.36 -22.66
N TRP A 235 -21.42 19.21 -22.34
CA TRP A 235 -21.38 19.97 -21.08
C TRP A 235 -22.54 20.97 -20.92
N HIS A 236 -23.12 21.44 -22.03
CA HIS A 236 -24.31 22.28 -22.00
C HIS A 236 -25.61 21.48 -21.89
N ARG A 237 -25.57 20.17 -22.16
CA ARG A 237 -26.74 19.27 -22.15
C ARG A 237 -26.99 18.63 -20.78
N ILE A 238 -26.00 18.64 -19.87
CA ILE A 238 -26.11 18.04 -18.53
C ILE A 238 -26.36 19.14 -17.49
N PRO A 239 -27.57 19.25 -16.91
CA PRO A 239 -27.85 20.24 -15.89
C PRO A 239 -27.02 19.99 -14.61
N PRO A 240 -26.63 21.06 -13.87
CA PRO A 240 -25.83 20.93 -12.64
C PRO A 240 -26.44 19.98 -11.60
N ALA A 241 -27.76 19.93 -11.51
CA ALA A 241 -28.47 19.01 -10.62
C ALA A 241 -28.17 17.53 -10.93
N ARG A 242 -28.07 17.15 -12.21
CA ARG A 242 -27.69 15.79 -12.61
C ARG A 242 -26.23 15.48 -12.29
N LEU A 243 -25.34 16.46 -12.39
CA LEU A 243 -23.94 16.29 -11.96
C LEU A 243 -23.82 16.04 -10.45
N LEU A 244 -24.61 16.76 -9.63
CA LEU A 244 -24.65 16.54 -8.19
C LEU A 244 -25.23 15.17 -7.83
N LEU A 245 -26.30 14.74 -8.51
CA LEU A 245 -26.87 13.40 -8.34
C LEU A 245 -25.86 12.31 -8.72
N LEU A 246 -25.15 12.48 -9.85
CA LEU A 246 -24.09 11.58 -10.25
C LEU A 246 -22.95 11.52 -9.21
N ALA A 247 -22.55 12.67 -8.66
CA ALA A 247 -21.55 12.75 -7.59
C ALA A 247 -22.00 11.97 -6.35
N ALA A 248 -23.26 12.11 -5.96
CA ALA A 248 -23.85 11.37 -4.86
C ALA A 248 -23.86 9.86 -5.11
N VAL A 249 -24.21 9.42 -6.33
CA VAL A 249 -24.16 8.01 -6.73
C VAL A 249 -22.73 7.46 -6.70
N CYS A 250 -21.75 8.20 -7.23
CA CYS A 250 -20.33 7.82 -7.17
C CYS A 250 -19.82 7.75 -5.72
N ALA A 251 -20.21 8.69 -4.87
CA ALA A 251 -19.86 8.70 -3.45
C ALA A 251 -20.48 7.50 -2.71
N LEU A 252 -21.73 7.16 -3.00
CA LEU A 252 -22.42 6.01 -2.44
C LEU A 252 -21.76 4.70 -2.87
N LEU A 253 -21.42 4.55 -4.16
CA LEU A 253 -20.66 3.41 -4.68
C LEU A 253 -19.31 3.25 -3.98
N LEU A 254 -18.59 4.37 -3.78
CA LEU A 254 -17.31 4.35 -3.09
C LEU A 254 -17.47 3.97 -1.60
N ALA A 255 -18.48 4.52 -0.93
CA ALA A 255 -18.79 4.17 0.46
C ALA A 255 -19.17 2.69 0.61
N LEU A 256 -19.99 2.17 -0.30
CA LEU A 256 -20.35 0.76 -0.37
C LEU A 256 -19.10 -0.11 -0.54
N ALA A 257 -18.25 0.23 -1.51
CA ALA A 257 -17.03 -0.52 -1.79
C ALA A 257 -16.06 -0.53 -0.61
N LEU A 258 -15.81 0.62 0.03
CA LEU A 258 -14.96 0.72 1.22
C LEU A 258 -15.52 -0.09 2.38
N SER A 259 -16.83 0.00 2.62
CA SER A 259 -17.51 -0.71 3.71
C SER A 259 -17.50 -2.22 3.49
N ALA A 260 -17.81 -2.67 2.26
CA ALA A 260 -17.78 -4.07 1.88
C ALA A 260 -16.34 -4.63 1.92
N ALA A 261 -15.35 -3.87 1.47
CA ALA A 261 -13.95 -4.28 1.55
C ALA A 261 -13.48 -4.45 2.99
N HIS A 262 -13.84 -3.52 3.88
CA HIS A 262 -13.52 -3.64 5.29
C HIS A 262 -14.26 -4.79 5.98
N GLY A 263 -15.55 -4.97 5.66
CA GLY A 263 -16.38 -6.05 6.18
C GLY A 263 -15.87 -7.43 5.77
N THR A 264 -15.67 -7.64 4.48
CA THR A 264 -15.13 -8.91 3.94
C THR A 264 -13.73 -9.21 4.48
N ALA A 265 -12.86 -8.21 4.59
CA ALA A 265 -11.53 -8.38 5.15
C ALA A 265 -11.56 -8.78 6.65
N ARG A 266 -12.56 -8.31 7.41
CA ARG A 266 -12.81 -8.74 8.79
C ARG A 266 -13.36 -10.16 8.85
N LEU A 267 -14.35 -10.48 8.02
CA LEU A 267 -14.98 -11.82 7.97
C LEU A 267 -13.96 -12.92 7.62
N VAL A 268 -13.06 -12.65 6.67
CA VAL A 268 -11.99 -13.60 6.28
C VAL A 268 -10.88 -13.69 7.35
N GLY A 269 -10.87 -12.79 8.34
CA GLY A 269 -9.89 -12.77 9.41
C GLY A 269 -8.50 -12.30 8.98
N LEU A 270 -8.42 -11.38 8.01
CA LEU A 270 -7.13 -10.88 7.52
C LEU A 270 -6.33 -10.16 8.62
N SER A 271 -5.00 -10.12 8.49
CA SER A 271 -4.14 -9.33 9.38
C SER A 271 -4.47 -7.83 9.26
N ARG A 272 -4.10 -6.99 10.23
CA ARG A 272 -4.31 -5.52 10.12
C ARG A 272 -3.73 -4.97 8.81
N ALA A 273 -2.51 -5.41 8.48
CA ALA A 273 -1.80 -4.92 7.31
C ALA A 273 -2.49 -5.35 6.00
N ASP A 274 -3.01 -6.57 5.94
CA ASP A 274 -3.72 -7.09 4.77
C ASP A 274 -5.15 -6.55 4.67
N ARG A 275 -5.81 -6.22 5.79
CA ARG A 275 -7.11 -5.50 5.76
C ARG A 275 -6.97 -4.14 5.11
N VAL A 276 -5.92 -3.40 5.44
CA VAL A 276 -5.60 -2.11 4.80
C VAL A 276 -5.48 -2.30 3.29
N THR A 277 -4.71 -3.31 2.87
CA THR A 277 -4.52 -3.65 1.46
C THR A 277 -5.84 -4.03 0.79
N ALA A 278 -6.66 -4.87 1.44
CA ALA A 278 -7.95 -5.28 0.91
C ALA A 278 -8.89 -4.10 0.69
N VAL A 279 -8.92 -3.14 1.63
CA VAL A 279 -9.75 -1.94 1.54
C VAL A 279 -9.34 -1.09 0.35
N PHE A 280 -8.08 -0.68 0.25
CA PHE A 280 -7.66 0.25 -0.81
C PHE A 280 -7.56 -0.41 -2.19
N CYS A 281 -7.14 -1.68 -2.28
CA CYS A 281 -7.14 -2.40 -3.55
C CYS A 281 -8.56 -2.76 -3.98
N GLY A 282 -9.46 -3.08 -3.05
CA GLY A 282 -10.83 -3.48 -3.34
C GLY A 282 -11.75 -2.32 -3.69
N SER A 283 -11.50 -1.11 -3.20
CA SER A 283 -12.37 0.06 -3.44
C SER A 283 -11.97 0.92 -4.63
N ASN A 284 -10.70 0.90 -5.04
CA ASN A 284 -10.25 1.83 -6.09
C ASN A 284 -10.59 1.32 -7.50
N LYS A 285 -10.83 2.27 -8.41
CA LYS A 285 -11.07 2.02 -9.84
C LYS A 285 -10.10 2.83 -10.71
N SER A 286 -9.59 2.19 -11.75
CA SER A 286 -8.50 2.71 -12.57
C SER A 286 -8.99 3.50 -13.77
N LEU A 287 -8.86 4.82 -13.67
CA LEU A 287 -9.05 5.74 -14.79
C LEU A 287 -8.04 5.49 -15.91
N ALA A 288 -6.77 5.23 -15.54
CA ALA A 288 -5.68 5.01 -16.49
C ALA A 288 -5.94 3.82 -17.44
N SER A 289 -6.52 2.73 -16.92
CA SER A 289 -6.90 1.59 -17.76
C SER A 289 -8.31 1.72 -18.35
N GLY A 290 -9.23 2.41 -17.65
CA GLY A 290 -10.62 2.54 -18.09
C GLY A 290 -10.80 3.44 -19.31
N LEU A 291 -10.02 4.50 -19.45
CA LEU A 291 -10.10 5.42 -20.59
C LEU A 291 -9.81 4.73 -21.94
N PRO A 292 -8.68 4.02 -22.12
CA PRO A 292 -8.43 3.22 -23.33
C PRO A 292 -9.54 2.20 -23.63
N MET A 293 -10.10 1.57 -22.60
CA MET A 293 -11.22 0.62 -22.76
C MET A 293 -12.48 1.33 -23.26
N ALA A 294 -12.80 2.50 -22.70
CA ALA A 294 -13.97 3.27 -23.08
C ALA A 294 -13.97 3.63 -24.57
N THR A 295 -12.81 3.99 -25.13
CA THR A 295 -12.71 4.42 -26.53
C THR A 295 -12.90 3.31 -27.55
N VAL A 296 -12.79 2.05 -27.13
CA VAL A 296 -13.03 0.90 -28.00
C VAL A 296 -14.44 0.35 -27.79
N LEU A 297 -14.95 0.41 -26.56
CA LEU A 297 -16.27 -0.11 -26.22
C LEU A 297 -17.41 0.84 -26.61
N PHE A 298 -17.14 2.16 -26.67
CA PHE A 298 -18.15 3.16 -26.95
C PHE A 298 -17.80 3.95 -28.21
N PRO A 299 -18.80 4.29 -29.04
CA PRO A 299 -18.61 5.16 -30.19
C PRO A 299 -18.19 6.57 -29.73
N ALA A 300 -17.43 7.25 -30.60
CA ALA A 300 -16.68 8.45 -30.24
C ALA A 300 -17.52 9.60 -29.67
N ASP A 301 -18.75 9.72 -30.16
CA ASP A 301 -19.78 10.68 -29.74
C ASP A 301 -20.27 10.46 -28.30
N ARG A 302 -20.16 9.24 -27.76
CA ARG A 302 -20.64 8.89 -26.41
C ARG A 302 -19.55 8.80 -25.35
N ILE A 303 -18.27 8.74 -25.75
CA ILE A 303 -17.15 8.55 -24.82
C ILE A 303 -17.15 9.62 -23.73
N GLY A 304 -17.42 10.88 -24.08
CA GLY A 304 -17.43 12.00 -23.12
C GLY A 304 -18.42 11.80 -21.96
N VAL A 305 -19.66 11.38 -22.24
CA VAL A 305 -20.69 11.13 -21.21
C VAL A 305 -20.34 9.90 -20.36
N VAL A 306 -19.85 8.84 -21.01
CA VAL A 306 -19.56 7.57 -20.36
C VAL A 306 -18.34 7.66 -19.43
N VAL A 307 -17.35 8.49 -19.77
CA VAL A 307 -16.14 8.70 -18.98
C VAL A 307 -16.37 9.61 -17.77
N LEU A 308 -17.42 10.44 -17.80
CA LEU A 308 -17.71 11.40 -16.75
C LEU A 308 -17.87 10.77 -15.34
N PRO A 309 -18.69 9.71 -15.14
CA PRO A 309 -18.77 9.01 -13.85
C PRO A 309 -17.41 8.47 -13.38
N LEU A 310 -16.60 7.94 -14.30
CA LEU A 310 -15.26 7.41 -14.00
C LEU A 310 -14.35 8.50 -13.43
N MET A 311 -14.36 9.69 -14.02
CA MET A 311 -13.53 10.80 -13.55
C MET A 311 -13.98 11.35 -12.20
N LEU A 312 -15.28 11.44 -12.00
CA LEU A 312 -15.86 11.91 -10.75
C LEU A 312 -15.54 10.93 -9.61
N TYR A 313 -15.76 9.63 -9.86
CA TYR A 313 -15.37 8.57 -8.93
C TYR A 313 -13.88 8.60 -8.63
N HIS A 314 -13.04 8.75 -9.65
CA HIS A 314 -11.58 8.81 -9.51
C HIS A 314 -11.15 9.98 -8.61
N THR A 315 -11.79 11.15 -8.77
CA THR A 315 -11.50 12.32 -7.93
C THR A 315 -11.94 12.08 -6.49
N LEU A 316 -13.15 11.55 -6.29
CA LEU A 316 -13.68 11.23 -4.95
C LEU A 316 -12.81 10.19 -4.22
N GLN A 317 -12.41 9.11 -4.89
CA GLN A 317 -11.57 8.08 -4.28
C GLN A 317 -10.20 8.64 -3.88
N LEU A 318 -9.60 9.55 -4.66
CA LEU A 318 -8.29 10.10 -4.31
C LEU A 318 -8.38 10.91 -3.01
N VAL A 319 -9.42 11.74 -2.87
CA VAL A 319 -9.65 12.55 -1.68
C VAL A 319 -10.00 11.68 -0.48
N LEU A 320 -11.02 10.82 -0.61
CA LEU A 320 -11.55 10.04 0.50
C LEU A 320 -10.57 8.96 0.96
N CYS A 321 -9.95 8.21 0.05
CA CYS A 321 -8.98 7.18 0.41
C CYS A 321 -7.71 7.78 1.01
N ALA A 322 -7.23 8.96 0.53
CA ALA A 322 -6.12 9.65 1.17
C ALA A 322 -6.46 10.10 2.60
N TYR A 323 -7.67 10.63 2.81
CA TYR A 323 -8.15 11.03 4.12
C TYR A 323 -8.22 9.83 5.08
N LEU A 324 -8.86 8.74 4.65
CA LEU A 324 -8.97 7.49 5.43
C LEU A 324 -7.61 6.88 5.72
N ALA A 325 -6.69 6.87 4.74
CA ALA A 325 -5.35 6.32 4.92
C ALA A 325 -4.55 7.08 6.00
N ARG A 326 -4.66 8.42 6.04
CA ARG A 326 -4.00 9.24 7.07
C ARG A 326 -4.58 9.02 8.47
N ARG A 327 -5.90 8.80 8.56
CA ARG A 327 -6.59 8.54 9.83
C ARG A 327 -6.61 7.07 10.24
N TRP A 328 -5.98 6.19 9.46
CA TRP A 328 -5.99 4.77 9.79
C TRP A 328 -5.31 4.51 11.15
N PRO A 329 -5.92 3.75 12.07
CA PRO A 329 -5.37 3.56 13.42
C PRO A 329 -3.94 3.03 13.39
N ALA A 330 -3.05 3.58 14.20
CA ALA A 330 -1.68 3.08 14.33
C ALA A 330 -1.68 1.64 14.86
N PRO A 331 -0.73 0.78 14.45
CA PRO A 331 -0.57 -0.51 15.09
C PRO A 331 -0.26 -0.31 16.58
N PRO A 332 -0.74 -1.19 17.48
CA PRO A 332 -0.37 -1.12 18.89
C PRO A 332 1.15 -1.15 19.02
N ALA A 333 1.69 -0.32 19.91
CA ALA A 333 3.12 -0.28 20.17
C ALA A 333 3.58 -1.69 20.58
N PRO A 334 4.71 -2.20 20.02
CA PRO A 334 5.26 -3.45 20.51
C PRO A 334 5.50 -3.33 22.02
N PRO A 335 5.28 -4.41 22.79
CA PRO A 335 5.56 -4.38 24.22
C PRO A 335 7.01 -3.93 24.43
N PRO A 336 7.29 -3.11 25.46
CA PRO A 336 8.63 -2.61 25.71
C PRO A 336 9.57 -3.82 25.75
N SER A 337 10.62 -3.79 24.93
CA SER A 337 11.64 -4.84 24.94
C SER A 337 12.13 -4.95 26.38
N ARG A 338 12.03 -6.15 26.97
CA ARG A 338 12.68 -6.41 28.25
C ARG A 338 14.13 -5.97 28.07
N ARG A 339 14.56 -4.96 28.85
CA ARG A 339 15.97 -4.57 28.89
C ARG A 339 16.79 -5.86 28.98
N PRO A 340 17.85 -6.03 28.18
CA PRO A 340 18.74 -7.17 28.33
C PRO A 340 19.06 -7.31 29.81
N ARG A 341 18.77 -8.48 30.40
CA ARG A 341 19.24 -8.73 31.77
C ARG A 341 20.75 -8.46 31.72
N PRO A 342 21.29 -7.63 32.63
CA PRO A 342 22.74 -7.48 32.72
C PRO A 342 23.34 -8.89 32.79
N PRO A 343 24.44 -9.16 32.06
CA PRO A 343 25.10 -10.45 32.13
C PRO A 343 25.27 -10.81 33.62
N PRO A 344 25.05 -12.08 34.01
CA PRO A 344 25.31 -12.49 35.37
C PRO A 344 26.72 -12.02 35.72
N GLY A 345 26.82 -11.16 36.75
CA GLY A 345 28.11 -10.67 37.21
C GLY A 345 29.04 -11.85 37.47
N PRO A 346 30.37 -11.65 37.39
CA PRO A 346 31.32 -12.73 37.61
C PRO A 346 30.94 -13.45 38.90
N ARG A 347 30.66 -14.75 38.81
CA ARG A 347 30.46 -15.59 39.99
C ARG A 347 31.70 -15.40 40.84
N ARG A 348 31.58 -14.69 41.98
CA ARG A 348 32.59 -14.73 43.03
C ARG A 348 32.67 -16.21 43.42
N HIS A 349 33.66 -16.90 42.88
CA HIS A 349 34.18 -18.09 43.52
C HIS A 349 34.67 -17.59 44.88
N LEU A 350 33.84 -17.74 45.91
CA LEU A 350 34.32 -17.81 47.27
C LEU A 350 35.29 -18.99 47.27
N ARG A 351 36.59 -18.69 47.10
CA ARG A 351 37.63 -19.62 47.52
C ARG A 351 37.37 -19.86 48.99
N TYR A 352 36.97 -21.09 49.31
CA TYR A 352 37.06 -21.58 50.67
C TYR A 352 38.55 -21.85 50.89
N ASP A 353 39.27 -20.82 51.32
CA ASP A 353 40.60 -21.01 51.87
C ASP A 353 40.40 -21.69 53.22
N ALA A 354 40.77 -22.98 53.31
CA ALA A 354 40.82 -23.67 54.58
C ALA A 354 41.74 -22.87 55.52
N PRO A 355 41.38 -22.69 56.81
CA PRO A 355 42.18 -21.87 57.71
C PRO A 355 43.60 -22.45 57.79
N LEU A 356 44.57 -21.66 57.36
CA LEU A 356 45.99 -21.95 57.54
C LEU A 356 46.26 -22.07 59.05
N THR A 357 46.72 -23.23 59.50
CA THR A 357 47.02 -23.56 60.89
C THR A 357 48.29 -22.87 61.42
N SER A 358 48.78 -21.82 60.77
CA SER A 358 50.08 -21.22 61.08
C SER A 358 50.00 -19.90 61.86
N SER A 359 48.85 -19.55 62.44
CA SER A 359 48.74 -18.38 63.31
C SER A 359 47.86 -18.68 64.53
N THR A 360 48.47 -19.26 65.57
CA THR A 360 47.96 -19.12 66.93
C THR A 360 48.49 -17.80 67.48
N ALA A 361 47.67 -16.75 67.44
CA ALA A 361 47.90 -15.57 68.25
C ALA A 361 47.42 -15.88 69.68
N PRO A 362 48.26 -15.79 70.72
CA PRO A 362 47.76 -15.86 72.09
C PRO A 362 46.96 -14.58 72.35
N GLU A 363 45.66 -14.72 72.60
CA GLU A 363 44.85 -13.64 73.15
C GLU A 363 45.20 -13.50 74.64
N ASP A 364 46.04 -12.52 74.98
CA ASP A 364 46.27 -12.11 76.36
C ASP A 364 45.05 -11.32 76.87
N HIS A 365 44.10 -12.04 77.47
CA HIS A 365 43.13 -11.41 78.36
C HIS A 365 43.78 -11.26 79.75
N THR A 366 44.08 -10.02 80.14
CA THR A 366 44.41 -9.66 81.53
C THR A 366 43.22 -10.01 82.42
N ALA A 367 43.30 -11.17 83.08
CA ALA A 367 42.36 -11.60 84.10
C ALA A 367 42.58 -10.78 85.37
N SER A 368 41.55 -10.01 85.75
CA SER A 368 41.36 -9.47 87.09
C SER A 368 40.52 -10.46 87.89
N GLY A 369 41.03 -10.93 89.03
CA GLY A 369 40.21 -11.32 90.18
C GLY A 369 39.77 -12.79 90.27
N GLU A 370 40.18 -13.40 91.37
CA GLU A 370 39.74 -14.64 92.04
C GLU A 370 38.60 -15.48 91.41
N ALA A 371 38.98 -16.58 90.78
CA ALA A 371 38.23 -17.84 90.82
C ALA A 371 39.16 -19.00 90.42
N ARG A 372 40.22 -19.24 91.22
CA ARG A 372 41.00 -20.47 91.13
C ARG A 372 40.15 -21.59 91.74
N TYR A 373 40.01 -22.69 90.99
CA TYR A 373 39.32 -23.95 91.34
C TYR A 373 37.81 -24.01 91.05
N PHE A 374 37.39 -23.90 89.79
CA PHE A 374 36.18 -24.59 89.32
C PHE A 374 36.30 -25.01 87.84
N THR A 375 36.20 -26.32 87.58
CA THR A 375 36.20 -26.89 86.24
C THR A 375 34.78 -26.83 85.68
N ALA A 376 34.51 -25.91 84.76
CA ALA A 376 33.20 -25.84 84.09
C ALA A 376 33.12 -26.87 82.96
N ALA A 377 32.07 -27.69 82.97
CA ALA A 377 31.84 -28.76 82.01
C ALA A 377 31.45 -28.24 80.61
N ALA A 378 31.82 -29.01 79.58
CA ALA A 378 31.50 -28.74 78.19
C ALA A 378 29.98 -28.74 77.94
N ILE A 379 29.42 -27.56 77.64
CA ILE A 379 28.03 -27.37 77.24
C ILE A 379 27.95 -27.21 75.73
N SER A 380 27.85 -28.32 75.00
CA SER A 380 27.07 -28.43 73.76
C SER A 380 27.37 -29.75 73.04
N SER A 381 26.38 -30.64 73.03
CA SER A 381 26.28 -31.80 72.15
C SER A 381 25.50 -31.39 70.90
N GLY A 382 26.20 -30.97 69.84
CA GLY A 382 25.57 -30.58 68.57
C GLY A 382 25.99 -31.51 67.43
N ALA A 383 25.12 -32.44 67.05
CA ALA A 383 25.27 -33.28 65.86
C ALA A 383 24.75 -32.56 64.61
N ALA A 384 25.47 -32.68 63.49
CA ALA A 384 25.18 -31.99 62.24
C ALA A 384 23.93 -32.52 61.52
N THR A 385 23.04 -31.61 61.08
CA THR A 385 21.94 -31.93 60.14
C THR A 385 21.95 -30.96 58.95
N ARG A 386 21.78 -31.53 57.75
CA ARG A 386 21.85 -30.85 56.44
C ARG A 386 20.41 -30.58 55.95
N PRO A 387 20.01 -29.35 55.60
CA PRO A 387 18.68 -29.13 55.05
C PRO A 387 18.66 -29.50 53.57
N ASN A 388 17.96 -30.58 53.22
CA ASN A 388 17.50 -30.85 51.86
C ASN A 388 16.22 -30.04 51.60
N GLY A 389 16.22 -29.25 50.53
CA GLY A 389 15.08 -28.77 49.74
C GLY A 389 13.83 -28.25 50.47
N LEU A 390 13.42 -27.02 50.16
CA LEU A 390 12.09 -26.73 49.62
C LEU A 390 11.98 -25.26 49.21
N CYS A 391 11.32 -25.04 48.07
CA CYS A 391 10.77 -23.77 47.65
C CYS A 391 9.95 -23.12 48.77
N SER A 392 10.15 -21.82 48.99
CA SER A 392 9.05 -20.95 49.40
C SER A 392 9.21 -19.56 48.79
N SER A 393 8.14 -19.13 48.14
CA SER A 393 7.85 -17.74 47.87
C SER A 393 7.75 -17.02 49.22
N MET A 394 8.67 -16.11 49.49
CA MET A 394 8.48 -15.08 50.50
C MET A 394 8.71 -13.71 49.88
N ALA A 395 7.62 -13.01 49.63
CA ALA A 395 7.62 -11.58 49.48
C ALA A 395 7.98 -10.95 50.84
N ALA A 396 9.18 -10.40 50.95
CA ALA A 396 9.57 -9.55 52.06
C ALA A 396 9.83 -8.14 51.53
N LEU A 397 8.90 -7.25 51.85
CA LEU A 397 8.95 -5.82 51.58
C LEU A 397 9.94 -5.19 52.57
N ILE A 398 11.21 -5.11 52.22
CA ILE A 398 12.21 -4.40 53.04
C ILE A 398 12.44 -3.02 52.43
N ARG A 399 11.73 -2.02 52.96
CA ARG A 399 12.11 -0.60 52.84
C ARG A 399 13.30 -0.36 53.76
N SER A 400 14.50 -0.35 53.21
CA SER A 400 15.69 0.16 53.90
C SER A 400 15.89 1.62 53.53
N ALA A 401 15.66 2.51 54.50
CA ALA A 401 16.08 3.90 54.45
C ALA A 401 17.56 3.96 54.79
N THR A 402 18.42 4.21 53.81
CA THR A 402 19.84 4.45 54.04
C THR A 402 20.19 5.88 53.62
N ARG A 403 20.59 6.67 54.62
CA ARG A 403 21.10 8.05 54.49
C ARG A 403 22.36 8.05 53.62
N SER A 404 22.39 8.93 52.63
CA SER A 404 23.59 9.28 51.89
C SER A 404 24.58 9.99 52.80
N VAL A 405 25.82 9.50 52.88
CA VAL A 405 26.97 10.25 53.40
C VAL A 405 27.96 10.42 52.25
N ALA A 406 28.24 11.68 51.93
CA ALA A 406 29.18 12.11 50.91
C ALA A 406 30.47 12.60 51.57
N THR A 407 31.61 12.00 51.23
CA THR A 407 32.98 12.54 51.34
C THR A 407 33.85 11.72 50.33
N LYS A 408 34.90 12.16 49.64
CA LYS A 408 35.81 13.33 49.70
C LYS A 408 36.32 13.67 48.27
N PRO A 409 36.75 14.92 47.99
CA PRO A 409 37.47 15.29 46.77
C PRO A 409 38.99 15.09 46.93
N GLY A 410 39.70 14.81 45.82
CA GLY A 410 41.15 15.06 45.72
C GLY A 410 41.99 14.03 44.97
N ALA A 411 42.33 14.39 43.72
CA ALA A 411 43.58 14.13 43.01
C ALA A 411 44.07 12.69 42.75
N THR A 412 43.92 12.23 41.51
CA THR A 412 45.06 11.66 40.75
C THR A 412 44.84 11.91 39.26
N GLU A 413 45.88 12.42 38.61
CA GLU A 413 45.91 12.95 37.24
C GLU A 413 45.46 11.95 36.17
N ALA A 414 44.73 12.45 35.18
CA ALA A 414 44.41 11.72 33.97
C ALA A 414 45.52 11.91 32.93
N THR A 415 46.20 10.82 32.57
CA THR A 415 47.20 10.71 31.52
C THR A 415 46.58 11.04 30.15
N VAL A 416 47.17 11.99 29.43
CA VAL A 416 46.86 12.29 28.03
C VAL A 416 47.71 11.39 27.14
N MET A 417 47.08 10.62 26.25
CA MET A 417 47.70 10.02 25.07
C MET A 417 46.72 10.04 23.88
N PRO A 418 47.26 10.06 22.64
CA PRO A 418 46.85 11.02 21.62
C PRO A 418 45.72 10.56 20.70
N CYS A 419 45.12 11.55 20.04
CA CYS A 419 44.05 11.43 19.06
C CYS A 419 44.39 10.46 17.91
N GLY A 420 43.70 9.33 17.85
CA GLY A 420 43.56 8.52 16.64
C GLY A 420 42.58 9.18 15.67
N ALA A 421 42.90 9.09 14.37
CA ALA A 421 42.16 9.69 13.26
C ALA A 421 40.66 9.37 13.31
N ARG A 422 39.82 10.41 13.23
CA ARG A 422 38.38 10.26 12.94
C ARG A 422 38.20 10.33 11.43
N GLU A 423 37.99 9.18 10.80
CA GLU A 423 37.38 9.14 9.48
C GLU A 423 35.88 9.38 9.62
N THR A 424 35.41 10.55 9.17
CA THR A 424 33.98 10.76 8.90
C THR A 424 33.67 10.20 7.53
N ALA A 425 33.31 8.91 7.47
CA ALA A 425 32.66 8.35 6.30
C ALA A 425 31.22 8.87 6.25
N SER A 426 30.98 9.87 5.41
CA SER A 426 29.62 10.21 4.98
C SER A 426 29.20 9.19 3.92
N ASP A 427 28.60 8.08 4.34
CA ASP A 427 27.86 7.23 3.42
C ASP A 427 26.61 8.00 2.99
N TRP A 428 26.67 8.55 1.78
CA TRP A 428 25.51 8.99 1.04
C TRP A 428 24.81 7.72 0.52
N PRO A 429 23.62 7.35 1.02
CA PRO A 429 22.82 6.38 0.30
C PRO A 429 22.28 7.09 -0.94
N SER A 430 22.98 6.92 -2.06
CA SER A 430 22.40 7.09 -3.38
C SER A 430 21.20 6.16 -3.46
N ALA A 431 20.00 6.73 -3.31
CA ALA A 431 18.74 6.03 -3.37
C ALA A 431 18.42 5.60 -4.82
N CYS A 432 19.19 4.66 -5.36
CA CYS A 432 18.94 3.93 -6.59
C CYS A 432 19.90 2.73 -6.65
N ILE A 433 19.59 1.61 -6.00
CA ILE A 433 19.92 0.21 -6.38
C ILE A 433 19.17 -0.71 -5.42
N ALA A 434 18.44 -1.68 -5.96
CA ALA A 434 17.75 -2.72 -5.19
C ALA A 434 18.76 -3.82 -4.80
N ALA A 435 18.71 -4.24 -3.54
CA ALA A 435 19.46 -5.37 -3.02
C ALA A 435 18.98 -6.67 -3.68
N PHE A 436 19.78 -7.23 -4.60
CA PHE A 436 19.86 -8.66 -4.88
C PHE A 436 21.04 -8.91 -5.84
N VAL A 437 22.26 -9.02 -5.30
CA VAL A 437 23.35 -9.83 -5.87
C VAL A 437 24.30 -10.20 -4.73
N ALA A 438 24.48 -11.50 -4.48
CA ALA A 438 25.77 -12.22 -4.36
C ALA A 438 25.65 -13.46 -3.46
N PRO A 439 26.46 -14.50 -3.72
CA PRO A 439 26.46 -15.41 -4.87
C PRO A 439 25.44 -16.55 -4.74
#